data_AF-A0A9W6PZT2-F1
#
_entry.id   AF-A0A9W6PZT2-F1
#
_cell.length_a   1.000
_cell.length_b   1.000
_cell.length_c   1.000
_cell.angle_alpha   90.00
_cell.angle_beta   90.00
_cell.angle_gamma   90.00
#
_symmetry.space_group_name_H-M   'P 1'
#
loop_
_entity.id
_entity.type
_entity.pdbx_description
1 polymer ?
#
loop_
_entity_poly.entity_id
_entity_poly.type
_entity_poly.pdbx_seq_one_letter_code
_entity_poly.pdbx_strand_id
1 'polypeptide(L)'
;MALLGLMWTTWAGFIHALALVTGGKVEAAEFLPHARTWFDHVIAPEVPRIAGQVDRRRHPGDGSALAMQAAAIDHLVEAGRALKVDTELPEYLQDRARQAIERGHADDSFASLFEVLSAPTD
;
A
#
# COMPACT_ATOMS: atom_id res chain seq x y z
N MET A 1 12.80 -3.99 16.21
CA MET A 1 12.87 -3.14 14.99
C MET A 1 11.66 -3.32 14.07
N ALA A 2 11.21 -4.54 13.75
CA ALA A 2 10.06 -4.77 12.86
C ALA A 2 8.77 -4.01 13.25
N LEU A 3 8.39 -4.02 14.53
CA LEU A 3 7.21 -3.28 15.02
C LEU A 3 7.34 -1.76 14.84
N LEU A 4 8.54 -1.20 15.04
CA LEU A 4 8.78 0.21 14.81
C LEU A 4 8.73 0.55 13.31
N GLY A 5 9.27 -0.34 12.46
CA GLY A 5 9.12 -0.23 11.01
C GLY A 5 7.65 -0.15 10.59
N LEU A 6 6.82 -1.07 11.10
CA LEU A 6 5.37 -1.05 10.85
C LEU A 6 4.71 0.24 11.36
N MET A 7 5.09 0.72 12.55
CA MET A 7 4.56 1.96 13.12
C MET A 7 4.85 3.17 12.22
N TRP A 8 6.10 3.37 11.83
CA TRP A 8 6.48 4.53 11.02
C TRP A 8 5.91 4.47 9.60
N THR A 9 5.88 3.30 8.96
CA THR A 9 5.29 3.19 7.62
C THR A 9 3.78 3.41 7.65
N THR A 10 3.09 2.93 8.70
CA THR A 10 1.66 3.20 8.90
C THR A 10 1.40 4.68 9.12
N TRP A 11 2.19 5.36 9.96
CA TRP A 11 2.07 6.80 10.16
C TRP A 11 2.38 7.60 8.90
N ALA A 12 3.42 7.24 8.16
CA ALA A 12 3.75 7.89 6.89
C ALA A 12 2.60 7.77 5.88
N GLY A 13 2.03 6.58 5.71
CA GLY A 13 0.85 6.37 4.84
C GLY A 13 -0.37 7.17 5.30
N PHE A 14 -0.64 7.22 6.61
CA PHE A 14 -1.74 8.02 7.15
C PHE A 14 -1.53 9.53 6.95
N ILE A 15 -0.32 10.05 7.19
CA ILE A 15 0.02 11.46 6.98
C ILE A 15 -0.07 11.83 5.49
N HIS A 16 0.36 10.93 4.59
CA HIS A 16 0.20 11.13 3.14
C HIS A 16 -1.28 11.24 2.74
N ALA A 17 -2.14 10.36 3.27
CA ALA A 17 -3.58 10.47 3.06
C ALA A 17 -4.15 11.80 3.57
N LEU A 18 -3.69 12.29 4.73
CA LEU A 18 -4.09 13.61 5.23
C LEU A 18 -3.60 14.75 4.34
N ALA A 19 -2.40 14.66 3.76
CA ALA A 19 -1.91 15.67 2.82
C ALA A 19 -2.80 15.77 1.57
N LEU A 20 -3.27 14.63 1.03
CA LEU A 20 -4.22 14.59 -0.08
C LEU A 20 -5.57 15.22 0.30
N VAL A 21 -6.12 14.84 1.45
CA VAL A 21 -7.42 15.37 1.94
C VAL A 21 -7.35 16.87 2.18
N THR A 22 -6.31 17.33 2.89
CA THR A 22 -6.14 18.75 3.22
C THR A 22 -5.77 19.60 2.00
N GLY A 23 -5.09 19.03 1.00
CA GLY A 23 -4.90 19.65 -0.32
C GLY A 23 -6.23 19.95 -1.02
N GLY A 24 -7.26 19.14 -0.76
CA GLY A 24 -8.65 19.36 -1.18
C GLY A 24 -9.45 20.35 -0.32
N LYS A 25 -8.81 21.05 0.64
CA LYS A 25 -9.42 21.98 1.61
C LYS A 25 -10.41 21.34 2.60
N VAL A 26 -10.29 20.03 2.83
CA VAL A 26 -11.02 19.33 3.88
C VAL A 26 -10.16 19.32 5.14
N GLU A 27 -10.76 19.53 6.32
CA GLU A 27 -10.01 19.45 7.56
C GLU A 27 -9.59 18.00 7.86
N ALA A 28 -8.35 17.81 8.34
CA ALA A 28 -7.85 16.48 8.68
C ALA A 28 -8.74 15.74 9.69
N ALA A 29 -9.34 16.48 10.63
CA ALA A 29 -10.24 15.93 11.65
C ALA A 29 -11.53 15.35 11.05
N GLU A 30 -12.04 15.93 9.96
CA GLU A 30 -13.24 15.46 9.27
C GLU A 30 -13.01 14.11 8.56
N PHE A 31 -11.76 13.79 8.21
CA PHE A 31 -11.40 12.50 7.61
C PHE A 31 -11.25 11.36 8.61
N LEU A 32 -11.06 11.65 9.90
CA LEU A 32 -10.77 10.65 10.92
C LEU A 32 -11.78 9.50 11.00
N PRO A 33 -13.12 9.73 10.94
CA PRO A 33 -14.09 8.64 10.98
C PRO A 33 -13.93 7.67 9.79
N HIS A 34 -13.59 8.19 8.61
CA HIS A 34 -13.36 7.39 7.41
C HIS A 34 -12.06 6.59 7.52
N ALA A 35 -10.97 7.23 7.94
CA ALA A 35 -9.69 6.56 8.15
C ALA A 35 -9.82 5.42 9.17
N ARG A 36 -10.50 5.66 10.30
CA ARG A 36 -10.73 4.64 11.32
C ARG A 36 -11.54 3.47 10.80
N THR A 37 -12.64 3.75 10.10
CA THR A 37 -13.46 2.70 9.47
C THR A 37 -12.63 1.85 8.51
N TRP A 38 -11.76 2.47 7.72
CA TRP A 38 -10.87 1.78 6.80
C TRP A 38 -9.83 0.90 7.52
N PHE A 39 -9.22 1.41 8.60
CA PHE A 39 -8.33 0.60 9.42
C PHE A 39 -9.04 -0.61 10.02
N ASP A 40 -10.21 -0.41 10.62
CA ASP A 40 -10.92 -1.45 11.37
C ASP A 40 -11.53 -2.52 10.45
N HIS A 41 -12.01 -2.14 9.26
CA HIS A 41 -12.77 -3.03 8.39
C HIS A 41 -12.06 -3.48 7.11
N VAL A 42 -10.98 -2.82 6.71
CA VAL A 42 -10.22 -3.18 5.49
C VAL A 42 -8.81 -3.62 5.82
N ILE A 43 -8.05 -2.79 6.54
CA ILE A 43 -6.63 -3.06 6.79
C ILE A 43 -6.45 -4.17 7.84
N ALA A 44 -7.04 -4.00 9.03
CA ALA A 44 -6.83 -4.93 10.15
C ALA A 44 -7.28 -6.38 9.84
N PRO A 45 -8.44 -6.61 9.20
CA PRO A 45 -8.85 -7.98 8.84
C PRO A 45 -7.92 -8.67 7.85
N GLU A 46 -7.17 -7.90 7.06
CA GLU A 46 -6.31 -8.42 6.00
C GLU A 46 -4.93 -8.88 6.50
N VAL A 47 -4.46 -8.32 7.62
CA VAL A 47 -3.12 -8.60 8.18
C VAL A 47 -2.86 -10.10 8.41
N PRO A 48 -3.77 -10.88 9.04
CA PRO A 48 -3.57 -12.32 9.22
C PRO A 48 -3.52 -13.09 7.90
N ARG A 49 -4.27 -12.64 6.88
CA ARG A 49 -4.28 -13.26 5.54
C ARG A 49 -2.92 -13.09 4.88
N ILE A 50 -2.37 -11.87 4.89
CA ILE A 50 -1.04 -11.55 4.35
C ILE A 50 0.03 -12.39 5.05
N ALA A 51 0.03 -12.43 6.39
CA ALA A 51 1.00 -13.21 7.15
C ALA A 51 0.97 -14.70 6.75
N GLY A 52 -0.24 -15.29 6.64
CA GLY A 52 -0.38 -16.68 6.20
C GLY A 52 0.07 -16.93 4.76
N GLN A 53 -0.06 -15.95 3.85
CA GLN A 53 0.45 -16.06 2.48
C GLN A 53 1.98 -16.05 2.44
N VAL A 54 2.60 -15.15 3.21
CA VAL A 54 4.05 -15.05 3.37
C VAL A 54 4.63 -16.35 3.92
N ASP A 55 4.05 -16.91 5.00
CA ASP A 55 4.51 -18.17 5.60
C ASP A 55 4.48 -19.33 4.62
N ARG A 56 3.47 -19.35 3.73
CA ARG A 56 3.31 -20.39 2.71
C ARG A 56 4.05 -20.10 1.41
N ARG A 57 4.62 -18.89 1.26
CA ARG A 57 5.14 -18.33 -0.01
C ARG A 57 4.20 -18.57 -1.19
N ARG A 58 2.92 -18.37 -0.95
CA ARG A 58 1.86 -18.50 -1.96
C ARG A 58 0.88 -17.35 -1.77
N HIS A 59 0.71 -16.57 -2.83
CA HIS A 59 0.06 -15.26 -2.78
C HIS A 59 -1.18 -15.22 -3.70
N PRO A 60 -2.19 -16.08 -3.51
CA PRO A 60 -3.33 -16.14 -4.42
C PRO A 60 -4.03 -14.77 -4.55
N GLY A 61 -4.21 -14.32 -5.79
CA GLY A 61 -4.79 -13.00 -6.10
C GLY A 61 -6.25 -12.84 -5.69
N ASP A 62 -7.07 -13.90 -5.73
CA ASP A 62 -8.45 -13.98 -5.25
C ASP A 62 -9.32 -12.71 -5.46
N GLY A 63 -9.26 -12.10 -6.65
CA GLY A 63 -10.03 -10.89 -7.00
C GLY A 63 -9.33 -9.55 -6.70
N SER A 64 -8.10 -9.58 -6.20
CA SER A 64 -7.22 -8.43 -5.94
C SER A 64 -5.81 -8.70 -6.48
N ALA A 65 -5.73 -9.04 -7.77
CA ALA A 65 -4.46 -9.22 -8.47
C ALA A 65 -3.58 -7.98 -8.37
N LEU A 66 -2.27 -8.20 -8.25
CA LEU A 66 -1.28 -7.15 -8.07
C LEU A 66 -1.27 -6.16 -9.24
N ALA A 67 -1.51 -6.64 -10.47
CA ALA A 67 -1.66 -5.76 -11.63
C ALA A 67 -2.80 -4.74 -11.46
N MET A 68 -3.92 -5.14 -10.84
CA MET A 68 -5.03 -4.21 -10.55
C MET A 68 -4.66 -3.22 -9.44
N GLN A 69 -3.95 -3.68 -8.40
CA GLN A 69 -3.47 -2.82 -7.32
C GLN A 69 -2.43 -1.82 -7.82
N ALA A 70 -1.54 -2.21 -8.74
CA ALA A 70 -0.58 -1.31 -9.37
C ALA A 70 -1.28 -0.18 -10.13
N ALA A 71 -2.33 -0.50 -10.91
CA ALA A 71 -3.14 0.53 -11.58
C ALA A 71 -3.85 1.48 -10.58
N ALA A 72 -4.30 0.96 -9.43
CA ALA A 72 -4.88 1.79 -8.38
C ALA A 72 -3.84 2.73 -7.74
N ILE A 73 -2.59 2.28 -7.58
CA ILE A 73 -1.48 3.11 -7.10
C ILE A 73 -1.13 4.19 -8.12
N ASP A 74 -1.22 3.91 -9.42
CA ASP A 74 -1.00 4.92 -10.48
C ASP A 74 -1.96 6.11 -10.31
N HIS A 75 -3.25 5.84 -10.06
CA HIS A 75 -4.22 6.89 -9.76
C HIS A 75 -3.89 7.68 -8.49
N LEU A 76 -3.31 7.04 -7.48
CA LEU A 76 -2.84 7.72 -6.27
C LEU A 76 -1.68 8.67 -6.57
N VAL A 77 -0.73 8.27 -7.43
CA VAL A 77 0.37 9.13 -7.90
C VAL A 77 -0.20 10.31 -8.70
N GLU A 78 -1.12 10.08 -9.63
CA GLU A 78 -1.78 11.12 -10.42
C GLU A 78 -2.53 12.13 -9.53
N ALA A 79 -3.26 11.65 -8.53
CA ALA A 79 -3.96 12.49 -7.57
C ALA A 79 -2.98 13.36 -6.75
N GLY A 80 -1.86 12.77 -6.30
CA GLY A 80 -0.80 13.50 -5.61
C GLY A 80 -0.25 14.65 -6.47
N ARG A 81 0.08 14.37 -7.74
CA ARG A 81 0.56 15.40 -8.69
C ARG A 81 -0.46 16.51 -8.90
N ALA A 82 -1.73 16.17 -9.09
CA ALA A 82 -2.80 17.13 -9.30
C ALA A 82 -3.00 18.06 -8.08
N LEU A 83 -2.85 17.52 -6.88
CA LEU A 83 -2.98 18.25 -5.61
C LEU A 83 -1.66 18.90 -5.13
N LYS A 84 -0.56 18.74 -5.89
CA LYS A 84 0.79 19.19 -5.53
C LYS A 84 1.27 18.62 -4.17
N VAL A 85 0.88 17.39 -3.89
CA VAL A 85 1.35 16.59 -2.75
C VAL A 85 2.53 15.74 -3.20
N ASP A 86 3.48 15.52 -2.31
CA ASP A 86 4.63 14.64 -2.54
C ASP A 86 4.19 13.24 -2.99
N THR A 87 4.86 12.69 -4.01
CA THR A 87 4.53 11.39 -4.61
C THR A 87 5.56 10.30 -4.34
N GLU A 88 6.62 10.56 -3.59
CA GLU A 88 7.70 9.58 -3.43
C GLU A 88 7.20 8.29 -2.77
N LEU A 89 6.28 8.39 -1.80
CA LEU A 89 5.68 7.23 -1.13
C LEU A 89 4.86 6.34 -2.09
N PRO A 90 3.85 6.85 -2.81
CA PRO A 90 3.12 6.02 -3.77
C PRO A 90 3.98 5.56 -4.96
N GLU A 91 4.96 6.35 -5.40
CA GLU A 91 5.90 5.94 -6.46
C GLU A 91 6.81 4.78 -6.00
N TYR A 92 7.27 4.78 -4.73
CA TYR A 92 7.98 3.65 -4.16
C TYR A 92 7.13 2.36 -4.19
N LEU A 93 5.85 2.44 -3.82
CA LEU A 93 4.94 1.30 -3.87
C LEU A 93 4.72 0.81 -5.31
N GLN A 94 4.56 1.73 -6.26
CA GLN A 94 4.44 1.43 -7.68
C GLN A 94 5.67 0.66 -8.18
N ASP A 95 6.87 1.10 -7.83
CA ASP A 95 8.11 0.45 -8.25
C ASP A 95 8.27 -0.94 -7.64
N ARG A 96 7.87 -1.15 -6.37
CA ARG A 96 7.88 -2.49 -5.76
C ARG A 96 6.86 -3.42 -6.42
N ALA A 97 5.67 -2.91 -6.75
CA ALA A 97 4.66 -3.67 -7.48
C ALA A 97 5.15 -4.05 -8.88
N ARG A 98 5.78 -3.12 -9.61
CA ARG A 98 6.37 -3.39 -10.93
C ARG A 98 7.43 -4.49 -10.88
N GLN A 99 8.34 -4.43 -9.90
CA GLN A 99 9.36 -5.46 -9.69
C GLN A 99 8.75 -6.83 -9.37
N ALA A 100 7.66 -6.90 -8.59
CA ALA A 100 6.98 -8.16 -8.32
C ALA A 100 6.28 -8.71 -9.58
N ILE A 101 5.64 -7.84 -10.36
CA ILE A 101 5.04 -8.19 -11.66
C ILE A 101 6.10 -8.77 -12.62
N GLU A 102 7.26 -8.12 -12.74
CA GLU A 102 8.38 -8.59 -13.57
C GLU A 102 8.92 -9.96 -13.13
N ARG A 103 8.74 -10.31 -11.85
CA ARG A 103 9.08 -11.64 -11.29
C ARG A 103 7.98 -12.68 -11.46
N GLY A 104 6.88 -12.35 -12.15
CA GLY A 104 5.78 -13.28 -12.45
C GLY A 104 4.61 -13.23 -11.47
N HIS A 105 4.54 -12.24 -10.58
CA HIS A 105 3.48 -12.12 -9.57
C HIS A 105 2.32 -11.20 -9.99
N ALA A 106 2.07 -11.04 -11.29
CA ALA A 106 1.02 -10.13 -11.78
C ALA A 106 -0.39 -10.51 -11.30
N ASP A 107 -0.68 -11.81 -11.29
CA ASP A 107 -1.97 -12.39 -10.89
C ASP A 107 -2.04 -12.73 -9.40
N ASP A 108 -0.94 -12.53 -8.66
CA ASP A 108 -0.87 -12.76 -7.24
C ASP A 108 -1.43 -11.58 -6.45
N SER A 109 -1.64 -11.74 -5.14
CA SER A 109 -2.09 -10.67 -4.26
C SER A 109 -0.98 -9.67 -3.97
N PHE A 110 -1.34 -8.56 -3.32
CA PHE A 110 -0.38 -7.56 -2.82
C PHE A 110 0.67 -8.14 -1.84
N ALA A 111 0.42 -9.31 -1.22
CA ALA A 111 1.39 -9.98 -0.36
C ALA A 111 2.66 -10.43 -1.12
N SER A 112 2.59 -10.60 -2.44
CA SER A 112 3.72 -11.00 -3.28
C SER A 112 4.87 -9.98 -3.31
N LEU A 113 4.62 -8.73 -2.89
CA LEU A 113 5.70 -7.75 -2.64
C LEU A 113 6.74 -8.27 -1.65
N PHE A 114 6.38 -9.23 -0.79
CA PHE A 114 7.33 -9.94 0.07
C PHE A 114 8.49 -10.54 -0.71
N GLU A 115 8.26 -11.12 -1.90
CA GLU A 115 9.32 -11.75 -2.71
C GLU A 115 10.32 -10.71 -3.23
N VAL A 116 9.88 -9.46 -3.42
CA VAL A 116 10.76 -8.33 -3.77
C VAL A 116 11.54 -7.86 -2.54
N LEU A 117 10.85 -7.64 -1.42
CA LEU A 117 11.45 -7.07 -0.20
C LEU A 117 12.37 -8.04 0.56
N SER A 118 12.19 -9.35 0.40
CA SER A 118 13.02 -10.39 1.03
C SER A 118 14.14 -10.90 0.12
N ALA A 119 14.19 -10.45 -1.14
CA ALA A 119 15.29 -10.77 -2.02
C ALA A 119 16.58 -10.12 -1.52
N PRO A 120 17.74 -10.79 -1.67
CA PRO A 120 19.02 -10.18 -1.37
C PRO A 120 19.20 -8.86 -2.14
N THR A 121 19.62 -7.81 -1.43
CA THR A 121 20.21 -6.63 -2.06
C THR A 121 21.67 -6.91 -2.32
N ASP A 122 22.11 -6.70 -3.56
CA ASP A 122 23.53 -6.59 -3.90
C ASP A 122 24.19 -5.36 -3.24
#